data_AF-A0AAW6AWH9-F1
#
_entry.id   AF-A0AAW6AWH9-F1
#
_cell.length_a   1.000
_cell.length_b   1.000
_cell.length_c   1.000
_cell.angle_alpha   90.00
_cell.angle_beta   90.00
_cell.angle_gamma   90.00
#
_symmetry.space_group_name_H-M   'P 1'
#
loop_
_entity.id
_entity.type
_entity.pdbx_description
1 polymer ?
#
loop_
_entity_poly.entity_id
_entity_poly.type
_entity_poly.pdbx_seq_one_letter_code
_entity_poly.pdbx_strand_id
1 'polypeptide(L)' 'MKVKVMNRMYQMGWEEYQGLLQVASEQVPFGIYAVEKQGYAELRCDKCTSITHLKGLMRQFKAQGFKVHANGR' A
#
# COMPACT_ATOMS: atom_id res chain seq x y z
N MET A 1 6.31 -3.91 13.10
CA MET A 1 5.92 -2.94 12.05
C MET A 1 4.84 -2.02 12.61
N LYS A 2 4.89 -0.70 12.35
CA LYS A 2 3.75 0.18 12.63
C LYS A 2 2.90 0.30 11.37
N VAL A 3 1.66 -0.17 11.40
CA VAL A 3 0.77 -0.21 10.24
C VAL A 3 -0.40 0.72 10.48
N LYS A 4 -0.55 1.74 9.65
CA LYS A 4 -1.70 2.61 9.64
C LYS A 4 -2.80 2.00 8.78
N VAL A 5 -3.95 1.79 9.38
CA VAL A 5 -5.17 1.35 8.69
C VAL A 5 -6.23 2.42 8.92
N MET A 6 -6.60 3.11 7.85
CA MET A 6 -7.44 4.32 7.92
C MET A 6 -6.90 5.33 8.96
N ASN A 7 -7.65 5.59 10.04
CA ASN A 7 -7.26 6.52 11.11
C ASN A 7 -6.69 5.82 12.36
N ARG A 8 -6.42 4.51 12.29
CA ARG A 8 -5.89 3.74 13.41
C ARG A 8 -4.48 3.27 13.12
N MET A 9 -3.64 3.33 14.14
CA MET A 9 -2.27 2.82 14.13
C MET A 9 -2.25 1.48 14.85
N TYR A 10 -1.78 0.46 14.15
CA TYR A 10 -1.59 -0.88 14.69
C TYR A 10 -0.11 -1.18 14.77
N GLN A 11 0.29 -1.93 15.78
CA GLN A 11 1.63 -2.49 15.86
C GLN A 11 1.49 -4.01 15.74
N MET A 12 2.12 -4.58 14.72
CA MET A 12 2.01 -6.00 14.42
C MET A 12 3.36 -6.56 13.96
N GLY A 13 3.49 -7.88 14.04
CA GLY A 13 4.63 -8.63 13.53
C GLY A 13 4.73 -8.58 12.00
N TRP A 14 5.85 -9.07 11.47
CA TRP A 14 6.03 -9.15 10.01
C TRP A 14 5.07 -10.17 9.37
N GLU A 15 4.84 -11.31 10.02
CA GLU A 15 3.94 -12.36 9.53
C GLU A 15 2.48 -11.87 9.45
N GLU A 16 2.00 -11.22 10.52
CA GLU A 16 0.64 -10.64 10.55
C GLU A 16 0.47 -9.58 9.46
N TYR A 17 1.48 -8.74 9.28
CA TYR A 17 1.48 -7.72 8.24
C TYR A 17 1.44 -8.33 6.83
N GLN A 18 2.17 -9.43 6.59
CA GLN A 18 2.17 -10.11 5.31
C GLN A 18 0.78 -10.68 4.97
N GLY A 19 0.08 -11.25 5.95
CA GLY A 19 -1.32 -11.67 5.78
C GLY A 19 -2.24 -10.48 5.45
N LEU A 20 -2.05 -9.36 6.14
CA LEU A 20 -2.84 -8.13 5.90
C LEU A 20 -2.60 -7.52 4.52
N LEU A 21 -1.36 -7.58 4.02
CA LEU A 21 -1.00 -7.17 2.67
C LEU A 21 -1.74 -7.99 1.61
N GLN A 22 -1.84 -9.30 1.82
CA GLN A 22 -2.55 -10.18 0.89
C GLN A 22 -4.04 -9.82 0.81
N VAL A 23 -4.68 -9.63 1.97
CA VAL A 23 -6.08 -9.19 2.04
C VAL A 23 -6.26 -7.82 1.37
N ALA A 24 -5.36 -6.86 1.62
CA ALA A 24 -5.42 -5.54 0.98
C ALA A 24 -5.28 -5.63 -0.55
N SER A 25 -4.41 -6.52 -1.04
CA SER A 25 -4.23 -6.79 -2.47
C SER A 25 -5.53 -7.31 -3.11
N GLU A 26 -6.21 -8.26 -2.46
CA GLU A 26 -7.48 -8.81 -2.96
C GLU A 26 -8.59 -7.75 -3.04
N GLN A 27 -8.62 -6.78 -2.11
CA GLN A 27 -9.60 -5.69 -2.09
C GLN A 27 -9.38 -4.63 -3.18
N VAL A 28 -8.15 -4.53 -3.70
CA VAL A 28 -7.76 -3.56 -4.73
C VAL A 28 -7.31 -4.32 -5.97
N PRO A 29 -8.24 -4.73 -6.85
CA PRO A 29 -7.88 -5.49 -8.05
C PRO A 29 -7.01 -4.69 -9.02
N PHE A 30 -7.14 -3.36 -9.05
CA PHE A 30 -6.31 -2.47 -9.86
C PHE A 30 -6.09 -1.15 -9.12
N GLY A 31 -4.85 -0.87 -8.70
CA GLY A 31 -4.58 0.26 -7.82
C GLY A 31 -3.42 0.05 -6.84
N ILE A 32 -3.27 0.97 -5.89
CA ILE A 32 -2.27 0.89 -4.81
C ILE A 32 -2.99 0.41 -3.54
N TYR A 33 -2.47 -0.66 -2.95
CA TYR A 33 -3.06 -1.25 -1.74
C TYR A 33 -2.22 -1.02 -0.47
N ALA A 34 -0.93 -0.72 -0.61
CA ALA A 34 -0.08 -0.37 0.53
C ALA A 34 1.13 0.48 0.13
N VAL A 35 1.63 1.26 1.07
CA VAL A 35 2.91 1.96 0.97
C VAL A 35 3.75 1.76 2.24
N GLU A 36 5.03 1.48 2.08
CA GLU A 36 5.96 1.17 3.17
C GLU A 36 7.11 2.17 3.21
N LYS A 37 7.55 2.56 4.41
CA LYS A 37 8.75 3.37 4.64
C LYS A 37 9.33 3.10 6.02
N GLN A 38 10.57 2.62 6.08
CA GLN A 38 11.39 2.54 7.30
C GLN A 38 10.66 1.96 8.54
N GLY A 39 9.99 0.80 8.37
CA GLY A 39 9.28 0.13 9.49
C GLY A 39 7.88 0.67 9.79
N TYR A 40 7.41 1.62 8.99
CA TYR A 40 6.03 2.08 8.91
C TYR A 40 5.40 1.59 7.60
N ALA A 41 4.15 1.14 7.67
CA ALA A 41 3.33 0.81 6.52
C ALA A 41 1.99 1.54 6.63
N GLU A 42 1.45 1.96 5.50
CA GLU A 42 0.10 2.52 5.41
C GLU A 42 -0.68 1.70 4.40
N LEU A 43 -1.76 1.08 4.87
CA LEU A 43 -2.69 0.38 4.02
C LEU A 43 -3.64 1.37 3.38
N ARG A 44 -3.80 1.24 2.08
CA ARG A 44 -4.55 2.17 1.23
C ARG A 44 -5.49 1.39 0.34
N CYS A 45 -6.57 2.01 -0.10
CA CYS A 45 -7.52 1.42 -1.05
C CYS A 45 -7.65 2.32 -2.29
N ASP A 46 -6.52 2.75 -2.83
CA ASP A 46 -6.48 3.66 -3.97
C ASP A 46 -6.76 2.90 -5.27
N LYS A 47 -8.04 2.72 -5.58
CA LYS A 47 -8.50 2.10 -6.83
C LYS A 47 -8.19 3.04 -7.99
N CYS A 48 -7.43 2.55 -8.96
CA CYS A 48 -7.12 3.30 -10.16
C CYS A 48 -8.08 2.87 -11.28
N THR A 49 -8.35 3.77 -12.22
CA THR A 49 -9.13 3.47 -13.43
C THR A 49 -8.25 3.31 -14.67
N SER A 50 -6.97 3.70 -14.58
CA SER A 50 -6.05 3.70 -15.73
C SER A 50 -4.60 3.46 -15.31
N ILE A 51 -3.83 2.81 -16.17
CA ILE A 51 -2.40 2.51 -15.96
C ILE A 51 -1.56 3.78 -15.84
N THR A 52 -1.88 4.82 -16.61
CA THR A 52 -1.20 6.13 -16.53
C THR A 52 -1.37 6.77 -15.16
N HIS A 53 -2.59 6.73 -14.60
CA HIS A 53 -2.87 7.24 -13.26
C HIS A 53 -2.11 6.42 -12.20
N LEU A 54 -2.13 5.09 -12.32
CA LEU A 54 -1.37 4.21 -11.42
C LEU A 54 0.13 4.53 -11.44
N LYS A 55 0.73 4.64 -12.64
CA LYS A 55 2.15 4.99 -12.81
C LYS A 55 2.48 6.37 -12.23
N GLY A 56 1.57 7.34 -12.36
CA GLY A 56 1.69 8.66 -11.75
C GLY A 56 1.78 8.59 -10.23
N LEU A 57 0.82 7.94 -9.59
CA LEU A 57 0.78 7.77 -8.13
C LEU A 57 1.99 6.98 -7.62
N MET A 58 2.35 5.88 -8.28
CA MET A 58 3.54 5.11 -7.93
C MET A 58 4.81 5.95 -7.97
N ARG A 59 4.95 6.85 -8.98
CA ARG A 59 6.10 7.76 -9.07
C ARG A 59 6.09 8.78 -7.94
N GLN A 60 4.94 9.36 -7.59
CA GLN A 60 4.81 10.32 -6.49
C GLN A 60 5.24 9.70 -5.16
N PHE A 61 4.73 8.52 -4.82
CA PHE A 61 5.09 7.83 -3.57
C PHE A 61 6.56 7.39 -3.56
N LYS A 62 7.09 6.89 -4.69
CA LYS A 62 8.52 6.56 -4.80
C LYS A 62 9.41 7.79 -4.65
N ALA A 63 9.03 8.93 -5.20
CA ALA A 63 9.77 10.19 -5.04
C ALA A 63 9.82 10.66 -3.58
N GLN A 64 8.78 10.35 -2.79
CA GLN A 64 8.75 10.59 -1.34
C GLN A 64 9.54 9.53 -0.52
N GLY A 65 10.12 8.53 -1.18
CA GLY A 65 10.90 7.45 -0.57
C GLY A 65 10.05 6.31 -0.01
N PHE A 66 8.79 6.17 -0.44
CA PHE A 66 7.96 5.03 -0.08
C PHE A 66 8.16 3.88 -1.07
N LYS A 67 8.16 2.66 -0.56
CA LYS A 67 8.01 1.44 -1.34
C LYS A 67 6.52 1.20 -1.56
N VAL A 68 6.13 1.07 -2.82
CA VAL A 68 4.71 1.05 -3.24
C VAL A 68 4.31 -0.36 -3.63
N HIS A 69 3.20 -0.82 -3.06
CA HIS A 69 2.56 -2.09 -3.35
C HIS A 69 1.27 -1.84 -4.14
N ALA A 70 1.23 -2.36 -5.37
CA ALA A 70 0.19 -2.05 -6.33
C ALA A 70 -0.13 -3.25 -7.22
N ASN A 71 -1.38 -3.32 -7.66
CA ASN A 71 -1.90 -4.31 -8.59
C ASN A 71 -2.19 -3.67 -9.96
N GLY A 72 -1.94 -4.41 -11.04
CA GLY A 72 -2.11 -3.91 -12.43
C GLY A 72 -0.95 -3.04 -12.95
N ARG A 73 0.26 -3.23 -12.39
CA ARG A 73 1.48 -2.50 -12.72
C ARG A 73 2.09 -2.88 -14.07
#